data_AF-A0A0N0ZWP5-F1
#
_entry.id   AF-A0A0N0ZWP5-F1
#
_cell.length_a   1.000
_cell.length_b   1.000
_cell.length_c   1.000
_cell.angle_alpha   90.00
_cell.angle_beta   90.00
_cell.angle_gamma   90.00
#
_symmetry.space_group_name_H-M   'P 1'
#
loop_
_entity.id
_entity.type
_entity.pdbx_description
1 polymer ?
#
loop_
_entity_poly.entity_id
_entity_poly.type
_entity_poly.pdbx_seq_one_letter_code
_entity_poly.pdbx_strand_id
1 'polypeptide(L)'
;MKTLNKYQISWVILTPKKGNATKRDQKIFNSVDPLFCFSIGAFNQNLQAHFSTKEKAQQAVKSLKKANKDYTATIITDAQFGNIEIDYKTKTVKIAYTEKQLTESILI
;
A
#
# COMPACT_ATOMS: atom_id res chain seq x y z
N MET A 1 -2.56 -30.03 -1.56
CA MET A 1 -2.04 -28.68 -1.87
C MET A 1 -3.06 -27.66 -1.41
N LYS A 2 -2.69 -26.69 -0.55
CA LYS A 2 -3.57 -25.54 -0.27
C LYS A 2 -3.52 -24.60 -1.48
N THR A 3 -4.63 -24.45 -2.19
CA THR A 3 -4.76 -23.52 -3.31
C THR A 3 -4.56 -22.10 -2.80
N LEU A 4 -3.55 -21.37 -3.30
CA LEU A 4 -3.34 -19.96 -2.98
C LEU A 4 -4.53 -19.16 -3.54
N ASN A 5 -5.38 -18.65 -2.67
CA ASN A 5 -6.52 -17.84 -3.06
C ASN A 5 -6.08 -16.37 -3.18
N LYS A 6 -6.20 -15.80 -4.39
CA LYS A 6 -5.89 -14.39 -4.72
C LYS A 6 -6.67 -13.35 -3.89
N TYR A 7 -7.71 -13.77 -3.17
CA TYR A 7 -8.48 -12.90 -2.27
C TYR A 7 -8.03 -12.98 -0.81
N GLN A 8 -7.18 -13.95 -0.45
CA GLN A 8 -6.60 -14.03 0.90
C GLN A 8 -5.37 -13.13 1.04
N ILE A 9 -4.60 -12.99 -0.04
CA ILE A 9 -3.44 -12.10 -0.11
C ILE A 9 -3.93 -10.65 -0.18
N SER A 10 -3.30 -9.79 0.63
CA SER A 10 -3.63 -8.37 0.71
C SER A 10 -2.40 -7.51 0.52
N TRP A 11 -2.56 -6.40 -0.20
CA TRP A 11 -1.56 -5.36 -0.35
C TRP A 11 -1.97 -4.13 0.45
N VAL A 12 -1.02 -3.52 1.12
CA VAL A 12 -1.19 -2.17 1.69
C VAL A 12 -0.60 -1.19 0.72
N ILE A 13 -1.40 -0.22 0.27
CA ILE A 13 -0.95 0.92 -0.52
C ILE A 13 -0.95 2.16 0.37
N LEU A 14 0.23 2.75 0.55
CA LEU A 14 0.41 4.03 1.25
C LEU A 14 0.53 5.15 0.21
N THR A 15 -0.49 5.98 0.12
CA THR A 15 -0.49 7.14 -0.79
C THR A 15 -0.23 8.42 0.00
N PRO A 16 0.83 9.18 -0.30
CA PRO A 16 1.09 10.44 0.39
C PRO A 16 -0.02 11.44 0.08
N LYS A 17 -0.50 12.18 1.09
CA LYS A 17 -1.51 13.23 0.86
C LYS A 17 -0.99 14.38 0.00
N LYS A 18 0.33 14.62 0.01
CA LYS A 18 1.01 15.65 -0.80
C LYS A 18 2.38 15.17 -1.28
N GLY A 19 2.66 15.44 -2.55
CA GLY A 19 3.93 15.10 -3.19
C GLY A 19 4.12 13.59 -3.40
N ASN A 20 5.37 13.16 -3.56
CA ASN A 20 5.71 11.78 -3.89
C ASN A 20 6.25 11.02 -2.67
N ALA A 21 6.16 9.69 -2.71
CA ALA A 21 6.85 8.81 -1.79
C ALA A 21 8.37 8.92 -1.97
N THR A 22 9.11 8.83 -0.87
CA THR A 22 10.58 8.91 -0.90
C THR A 22 11.21 7.67 -0.28
N LYS A 23 12.49 7.42 -0.60
CA LYS A 23 13.29 6.38 0.07
C LYS A 23 13.40 6.59 1.58
N ARG A 24 13.34 7.85 2.03
CA ARG A 24 13.34 8.17 3.47
C ARG A 24 12.05 7.71 4.14
N ASP A 25 10.89 7.96 3.51
CA ASP A 25 9.59 7.50 4.01
C ASP A 25 9.53 5.96 4.04
N GLN A 26 9.99 5.31 2.97
CA GLN A 26 10.14 3.85 2.90
C GLN A 26 10.98 3.30 4.06
N LYS A 27 12.15 3.91 4.35
CA LYS A 27 13.02 3.49 5.44
C LYS A 27 12.34 3.64 6.81
N ILE A 28 11.57 4.70 7.02
CA ILE A 28 10.82 4.91 8.27
C ILE A 28 9.78 3.80 8.44
N PHE A 29 8.95 3.55 7.43
CA PHE A 29 7.91 2.52 7.54
C PHE A 29 8.49 1.10 7.70
N ASN A 30 9.57 0.77 6.97
CA ASN A 30 10.24 -0.53 7.12
C ASN A 30 11.06 -0.66 8.42
N SER A 31 11.26 0.43 9.17
CA SER A 31 11.91 0.37 10.50
C SER A 31 10.95 -0.03 11.63
N VAL A 32 9.64 0.01 11.38
CA VAL A 32 8.61 -0.38 12.36
C VAL A 32 8.64 -1.89 12.63
N ASP A 33 8.74 -2.68 11.56
CA ASP A 33 8.82 -4.12 11.61
C ASP A 33 9.68 -4.59 10.41
N PRO A 34 10.73 -5.42 10.62
CA PRO A 34 11.57 -5.91 9.53
C PRO A 34 10.83 -6.76 8.50
N LEU A 35 9.64 -7.27 8.83
CA LEU A 35 8.76 -7.98 7.89
C LEU A 35 7.96 -7.03 7.00
N PHE A 36 7.92 -5.73 7.32
CA PHE A 36 7.33 -4.74 6.43
C PHE A 36 8.30 -4.47 5.28
N CYS A 37 7.96 -5.03 4.13
CA CYS A 37 8.72 -4.88 2.90
C CYS A 37 8.06 -3.83 2.00
N PHE A 38 7.88 -2.58 2.48
CA PHE A 38 7.37 -1.53 1.61
C PHE A 38 8.38 -1.22 0.51
N SER A 39 7.87 -1.12 -0.71
CA SER A 39 8.57 -0.75 -1.93
C SER A 39 7.96 0.51 -2.51
N ILE A 40 8.76 1.31 -3.21
CA ILE A 40 8.26 2.50 -3.91
C ILE A 40 7.57 2.05 -5.19
N GLY A 41 6.30 2.45 -5.37
CA GLY A 41 5.53 2.17 -6.57
C GLY A 41 5.94 3.06 -7.75
N ALA A 42 5.27 2.84 -8.89
CA ALA A 42 5.57 3.56 -10.12
C ALA A 42 5.47 5.08 -9.96
N PHE A 43 6.43 5.78 -10.58
CA PHE A 43 6.60 7.24 -10.52
C PHE A 43 6.65 7.82 -9.09
N ASN A 44 6.98 6.99 -8.10
CA ASN A 44 7.01 7.34 -6.69
C ASN A 44 5.66 7.82 -6.14
N GLN A 45 4.53 7.44 -6.75
CA GLN A 45 3.21 7.92 -6.31
C GLN A 45 2.74 7.29 -5.00
N ASN A 46 3.25 6.12 -4.64
CA ASN A 46 2.86 5.41 -3.42
C ASN A 46 4.01 4.53 -2.90
N LEU A 47 3.79 3.96 -1.71
CA LEU A 47 4.52 2.80 -1.23
C LEU A 47 3.57 1.61 -1.19
N GLN A 48 4.09 0.40 -1.44
CA GLN A 48 3.29 -0.81 -1.45
C GLN A 48 4.02 -1.97 -0.77
N ALA A 49 3.29 -2.73 0.06
CA ALA A 49 3.80 -3.93 0.71
C ALA A 49 2.76 -5.06 0.62
N HIS A 50 3.26 -6.27 0.45
CA HIS A 50 2.48 -7.49 0.38
C HIS A 50 2.33 -8.13 1.76
N PHE A 51 1.13 -8.60 2.08
CA PHE A 51 0.81 -9.32 3.31
C PHE A 51 0.03 -10.60 3.01
N SER A 52 0.33 -11.65 3.78
CA SER A 52 -0.28 -12.98 3.59
C SER A 52 -1.78 -13.02 3.90
N THR A 53 -2.29 -12.12 4.74
CA THR A 53 -3.72 -12.02 5.07
C THR A 53 -4.15 -10.56 5.28
N LYS A 54 -5.45 -10.30 5.19
CA LYS A 54 -6.04 -8.98 5.47
C LYS A 54 -5.80 -8.56 6.92
N GLU A 55 -5.87 -9.49 7.86
CA GLU A 55 -5.69 -9.23 9.30
C GLU A 55 -4.25 -8.77 9.59
N LYS A 56 -3.25 -9.40 8.96
CA LYS A 56 -1.86 -8.95 9.06
C LYS A 56 -1.66 -7.57 8.44
N ALA A 57 -2.29 -7.31 7.28
CA ALA A 57 -2.26 -5.97 6.68
C ALA A 57 -2.88 -4.91 7.61
N GLN A 58 -4.02 -5.21 8.23
CA GLN A 58 -4.66 -4.30 9.19
C GLN A 58 -3.82 -4.06 10.45
N GLN A 59 -3.21 -5.11 10.99
CA GLN A 59 -2.29 -4.99 12.13
C GLN A 59 -1.08 -4.13 11.75
N ALA A 60 -0.53 -4.34 10.56
CA ALA A 60 0.59 -3.55 10.05
C ALA A 60 0.23 -2.08 9.93
N VAL A 61 -0.90 -1.75 9.28
CA VAL A 61 -1.37 -0.36 9.15
C VAL A 61 -1.54 0.30 10.52
N LYS A 62 -2.06 -0.42 11.53
CA LYS A 62 -2.23 0.11 12.89
C LYS A 62 -0.91 0.34 13.63
N SER A 63 0.17 -0.38 13.29
CA SER A 63 1.48 -0.20 13.93
C SER A 63 2.34 0.86 13.23
N LEU A 64 1.99 1.26 12.00
CA LEU A 64 2.70 2.32 11.30
C LEU A 64 2.63 3.62 12.10
N LYS A 65 3.78 4.28 12.18
CA LYS A 65 3.89 5.63 12.72
C LYS A 65 3.99 6.61 11.56
N LYS A 66 3.58 7.85 11.79
CA LYS A 66 3.74 8.95 10.85
C LYS A 66 5.19 9.04 10.35
N ALA A 67 5.35 9.17 9.03
CA ALA A 67 6.64 9.43 8.39
C ALA A 67 6.93 10.94 8.32
N ASN A 68 7.64 11.43 7.29
CA ASN A 68 7.86 12.88 7.16
C ASN A 68 6.61 13.64 6.68
N LYS A 69 5.58 12.92 6.23
CA LYS A 69 4.34 13.46 5.68
C LYS A 69 3.20 12.51 6.00
N ASP A 70 1.97 13.02 5.86
CA ASP A 70 0.77 12.23 6.06
C ASP A 70 0.55 11.26 4.89
N TYR A 71 0.22 10.01 5.23
CA TYR A 71 -0.11 8.98 4.27
C TYR A 71 -1.53 8.47 4.50
N THR A 72 -2.20 8.08 3.41
CA THR A 72 -3.43 7.30 3.49
C THR A 72 -3.09 5.85 3.19
N ALA A 73 -3.41 4.96 4.12
CA ALA A 73 -3.23 3.53 3.99
C ALA A 73 -4.52 2.87 3.51
N THR A 74 -4.46 2.21 2.36
CA THR A 74 -5.60 1.48 1.78
C THR A 74 -5.21 0.02 1.54
N ILE A 75 -6.07 -0.91 1.98
CA ILE A 75 -5.84 -2.35 1.80
C ILE A 75 -6.60 -2.83 0.58
N ILE A 76 -5.89 -3.45 -0.37
CA ILE A 76 -6.45 -4.04 -1.59
C ILE A 76 -6.11 -5.53 -1.68
N THR A 77 -6.86 -6.26 -2.50
CA THR A 77 -6.55 -7.67 -2.78
C THR A 77 -5.44 -7.81 -3.81
N ASP A 78 -4.80 -8.98 -3.87
CA ASP A 78 -3.82 -9.30 -4.91
C ASP A 78 -4.40 -9.19 -6.33
N ALA A 79 -5.67 -9.60 -6.50
CA ALA A 79 -6.39 -9.43 -7.76
C ALA A 79 -6.52 -7.95 -8.18
N GLN A 80 -6.79 -7.05 -7.23
CA GLN A 80 -6.83 -5.61 -7.52
C GLN A 80 -5.43 -5.06 -7.83
N PHE A 81 -4.41 -5.54 -7.13
CA PHE A 81 -3.03 -5.15 -7.37
C PHE A 81 -2.57 -5.52 -8.80
N GLY A 82 -2.89 -6.73 -9.27
CA GLY A 82 -2.60 -7.17 -10.64
C GLY A 82 -3.33 -6.37 -11.74
N ASN A 83 -4.37 -5.61 -11.39
CA ASN A 83 -5.15 -4.77 -12.29
C ASN A 83 -4.80 -3.28 -12.19
N ILE A 84 -3.68 -2.91 -11.54
CA ILE A 84 -3.23 -1.51 -11.49
C ILE A 84 -2.84 -1.06 -12.90
N GLU A 85 -3.42 0.05 -13.34
CA GLU A 85 -3.13 0.66 -14.64
C GLU A 85 -2.02 1.71 -14.48
N ILE A 86 -0.96 1.60 -15.27
CA ILE A 86 0.17 2.54 -15.29
C ILE A 86 0.21 3.20 -16.67
N ASP A 87 -0.06 4.50 -16.73
CA ASP A 87 0.14 5.29 -17.93
C ASP A 87 1.52 5.96 -17.89
N TYR A 88 2.42 5.49 -18.75
CA TYR A 88 3.79 5.99 -18.85
C TYR A 88 3.90 7.34 -19.57
N LYS A 89 2.92 7.72 -20.39
CA LYS A 89 2.93 9.02 -21.08
C LYS A 89 2.61 10.14 -20.10
N THR A 90 1.54 9.94 -19.32
CA THR A 90 1.10 10.92 -18.31
C THR A 90 1.78 10.73 -16.96
N LYS A 91 2.54 9.64 -16.79
CA LYS A 91 3.18 9.22 -15.53
C LYS A 91 2.16 9.09 -14.40
N THR A 92 1.02 8.49 -14.69
CA THR A 92 -0.07 8.30 -13.73
C THR A 92 -0.23 6.83 -13.37
N VAL A 93 -0.62 6.57 -12.11
CA VAL A 93 -0.97 5.24 -11.62
C VAL A 93 -2.41 5.27 -11.17
N LYS A 94 -3.24 4.41 -11.74
CA LYS A 94 -4.66 4.30 -11.37
C LYS A 94 -4.88 2.98 -10.65
N ILE A 95 -5.36 3.10 -9.42
CA ILE A 95 -5.71 1.96 -8.56
C ILE A 95 -7.22 1.97 -8.39
N ALA A 96 -7.89 0.91 -8.82
CA ALA A 96 -9.34 0.78 -8.74
C ALA A 96 -9.79 0.43 -7.31
N TYR A 97 -9.78 1.43 -6.43
CA TYR A 97 -10.34 1.31 -5.08
C TYR A 97 -11.87 1.25 -5.13
N THR A 98 -12.45 0.40 -4.29
CA THR A 98 -13.89 0.42 -4.01
C THR A 98 -14.23 1.56 -3.04
N GLU A 99 -15.49 2.04 -3.06
CA GLU A 99 -15.96 3.07 -2.12
C GLU A 99 -15.76 2.67 -0.65
N LYS A 100 -15.98 1.39 -0.35
CA LYS A 100 -15.73 0.82 0.99
C LYS A 100 -14.26 0.95 1.39
N GLN A 101 -13.32 0.64 0.50
CA GLN A 101 -11.88 0.75 0.78
C GLN A 101 -11.43 2.19 0.98
N LEU A 102 -12.02 3.14 0.25
CA LEU A 102 -11.76 4.56 0.44
C LEU A 102 -12.26 5.04 1.81
N THR A 103 -13.43 4.58 2.23
CA THR A 103 -14.02 4.90 3.53
C THR A 103 -13.27 4.25 4.69
N GLU A 104 -12.78 3.03 4.50
CA GLU A 104 -11.98 2.28 5.48
C GLU A 104 -10.48 2.67 5.48
N SER A 105 -10.09 3.62 4.63
CA SER A 105 -8.69 4.05 4.56
C SER A 105 -8.26 4.78 5.83
N ILE A 106 -7.03 4.53 6.27
CA ILE A 106 -6.52 5.02 7.54
C ILE A 106 -5.47 6.10 7.29
N LEU A 107 -5.62 7.24 7.95
CA LEU A 107 -4.59 8.30 7.96
C LEU A 107 -3.45 7.91 8.90
N ILE A 108 -2.22 7.93 8.38
CA ILE A 108 -0.97 7.65 9.08
C ILE A 108 -0.12 8.91 9.15
#